data_AF-A0AAE8SPU2-F1
#
_entry.id   AF-A0AAE8SPU2-F1
#
_cell.length_a   1.000
_cell.length_b   1.000
_cell.length_c   1.000
_cell.angle_alpha   90.00
_cell.angle_beta   90.00
_cell.angle_gamma   90.00
#
_symmetry.space_group_name_H-M   'P 1'
#
loop_
_entity.id
_entity.type
_entity.pdbx_description
1 polymer ?
#
loop_
_entity_poly.entity_id
_entity_poly.type
_entity_poly.pdbx_seq_one_letter_code
_entity_poly.pdbx_strand_id
1 'polypeptide(L)'
;MTLARSTAGSTQDVFLKEVKKELRDDLRKGKAQFWEKMINEAGSRQDIFRITKWARASDPFQPPPLQIGDDIFESQAKKAAALRRATLERRSAEDDIGDPWEVEVSPSPLPFQAAVSLDEATDVVLRTGNTSPGSDNITTAFLRACWPQIADYTRLIYVCCLTLGHHPRAITFDPDKTEVMHFSRQNDHYSPPVFHGTIEKRPEESLRWLGIWLDR
;
A
#
# COMPACT_ATOMS: atom_id res chain seq x y z
N MET A 1 -54.49 14.23 31.84
CA MET A 1 -53.77 13.02 31.43
C MET A 1 -52.38 13.44 30.98
N THR A 2 -51.42 13.24 31.88
CA THR A 2 -50.01 13.59 31.77
C THR A 2 -49.31 12.73 30.72
N LEU A 3 -48.34 13.27 29.98
CA LEU A 3 -47.14 12.54 29.59
C LEU A 3 -46.01 13.55 29.31
N ALA A 4 -45.18 13.75 30.33
CA ALA A 4 -43.91 14.46 30.21
C ALA A 4 -42.95 13.63 29.34
N ARG A 5 -42.38 14.25 28.30
CA ARG A 5 -41.26 13.67 27.55
C ARG A 5 -40.04 13.67 28.46
N SER A 6 -39.69 12.49 28.95
CA SER A 6 -38.45 12.21 29.69
C SER A 6 -37.24 12.46 28.80
N THR A 7 -36.46 13.50 29.09
CA THR A 7 -35.09 13.68 28.63
C THR A 7 -34.16 12.94 29.60
N ALA A 8 -34.03 11.62 29.45
CA ALA A 8 -32.98 10.85 30.09
C ALA A 8 -32.00 10.40 28.99
N GLY A 9 -30.87 11.10 28.87
CA GLY A 9 -29.73 10.57 28.12
C GLY A 9 -29.39 9.19 28.69
N SER A 10 -29.23 8.19 27.81
CA SER A 10 -29.11 6.80 28.24
C SER A 10 -27.97 6.66 29.25
N THR A 11 -28.18 5.90 30.34
CA THR A 11 -27.16 5.62 31.37
C THR A 11 -25.85 5.10 30.74
N GLN A 12 -25.95 4.49 29.56
CA GLN A 12 -24.85 4.00 28.74
C GLN A 12 -24.01 5.12 28.10
N ASP A 13 -24.63 6.21 27.65
CA ASP A 13 -23.90 7.39 27.14
C ASP A 13 -23.13 8.13 28.25
N VAL A 14 -23.70 8.18 29.46
CA VAL A 14 -23.03 8.78 30.62
C VAL A 14 -21.83 7.92 31.03
N PHE A 15 -22.00 6.60 31.06
CA PHE A 15 -20.92 5.65 31.32
C PHE A 15 -19.79 5.74 30.27
N LEU A 16 -20.12 5.76 28.99
CA LEU A 16 -19.13 5.89 27.90
C LEU A 16 -18.37 7.23 27.95
N LYS A 17 -19.01 8.31 28.39
CA LYS A 17 -18.35 9.61 28.58
C LYS A 17 -17.34 9.57 29.72
N GLU A 18 -17.67 8.92 30.83
CA GLU A 18 -16.76 8.79 31.97
C GLU A 18 -15.57 7.88 31.63
N VAL A 19 -15.80 6.73 30.99
CA VAL A 19 -14.71 5.83 30.55
C VAL A 19 -13.78 6.54 29.55
N LYS A 20 -14.32 7.29 28.60
CA LYS A 20 -13.49 8.08 27.66
C LYS A 20 -12.71 9.19 28.38
N LYS A 21 -13.23 9.72 29.48
CA LYS A 21 -12.55 10.75 30.27
C LYS A 21 -11.42 10.13 31.08
N GLU A 22 -11.67 9.01 31.76
CA GLU A 22 -10.65 8.24 32.47
C GLU A 22 -9.50 7.85 31.54
N LEU A 23 -9.80 7.29 30.36
CA LEU A 23 -8.78 6.96 29.36
C LEU A 23 -7.95 8.18 28.94
N ARG A 24 -8.58 9.33 28.73
CA ARG A 24 -7.85 10.58 28.39
C ARG A 24 -6.96 11.02 29.54
N ASP A 25 -7.42 10.89 30.78
CA ASP A 25 -6.66 11.31 31.95
C ASP A 25 -5.47 10.38 32.21
N ASP A 26 -5.64 9.07 32.01
CA ASP A 26 -4.55 8.11 32.08
C ASP A 26 -3.54 8.30 30.95
N LEU A 27 -4.01 8.57 29.72
CA LEU A 27 -3.13 8.94 28.61
C LEU A 27 -2.35 10.23 28.90
N ARG A 28 -2.98 11.24 29.52
CA ARG A 28 -2.30 12.47 29.92
C ARG A 28 -1.22 12.20 30.96
N LYS A 29 -1.54 11.42 32.00
CA LYS A 29 -0.57 11.02 33.04
C LYS A 29 0.60 10.23 32.44
N GLY A 30 0.33 9.24 31.60
CA GLY A 30 1.36 8.43 30.94
C GLY A 30 2.25 9.26 30.01
N LYS A 31 1.66 10.18 29.24
CA LYS A 31 2.45 11.12 28.42
C LYS A 31 3.31 12.04 29.28
N ALA A 32 2.78 12.58 30.39
CA ALA A 32 3.53 13.44 31.29
C ALA A 32 4.74 12.70 31.90
N GLN A 33 4.53 11.48 32.40
CA GLN A 33 5.60 10.63 32.95
C GLN A 33 6.65 10.27 31.88
N PHE A 34 6.22 9.99 30.66
CA PHE A 34 7.13 9.73 29.55
C PHE A 34 8.01 10.94 29.25
N TRP A 35 7.44 12.14 29.18
CA TRP A 35 8.19 13.38 28.96
C TRP A 35 9.15 13.69 30.11
N GLU A 36 8.70 13.54 31.34
CA GLU A 36 9.53 13.72 32.54
C GLU A 36 10.73 12.77 32.54
N LYS A 37 10.48 11.48 32.26
CA LYS A 37 11.54 10.47 32.13
C LYS A 37 12.53 10.82 31.02
N MET A 38 12.04 11.17 29.82
CA MET A 38 12.92 11.55 28.71
C MET A 38 13.79 12.76 29.02
N ILE A 39 13.29 13.74 29.76
CA ILE A 39 14.05 14.92 30.16
C ILE A 39 15.09 14.56 31.22
N ASN A 40 14.71 13.80 32.24
CA ASN A 40 15.59 13.43 33.35
C ASN A 40 16.71 12.46 32.94
N GLU A 41 16.46 11.59 31.97
CA GLU A 41 17.44 10.61 31.45
C GLU A 41 18.32 11.16 30.31
N ALA A 42 18.07 12.39 29.83
CA ALA A 42 18.83 12.97 28.74
C ALA A 42 20.27 13.32 29.18
N GLY A 43 21.23 12.48 28.77
CA GLY A 43 22.66 12.68 29.06
C GLY A 43 23.52 12.92 27.82
N SER A 44 23.03 12.61 26.62
CA SER A 44 23.81 12.73 25.39
C SER A 44 23.35 13.90 24.52
N ARG A 45 24.26 14.38 23.64
CA ARG A 45 23.93 15.38 22.62
C ARG A 45 22.80 14.92 21.70
N GLN A 46 22.68 13.61 21.43
CA GLN A 46 21.60 13.05 20.62
C GLN A 46 20.24 13.14 21.31
N ASP A 47 20.19 12.95 22.63
CA ASP A 47 18.96 13.06 23.42
C ASP A 47 18.46 14.51 23.45
N ILE A 48 19.39 15.47 23.59
CA ILE A 48 19.09 16.90 23.50
C ILE A 48 18.52 17.27 22.13
N PHE A 49 19.09 16.74 21.03
CA PHE A 49 18.54 16.94 19.68
C PHE A 49 17.13 16.34 19.51
N ARG A 50 16.86 15.18 20.13
CA ARG A 50 15.52 14.58 20.11
C ARG A 50 14.51 15.45 20.84
N ILE A 51 14.83 15.92 22.05
CA ILE A 51 13.95 16.78 22.86
C ILE A 51 13.65 18.09 22.13
N THR A 52 14.68 18.76 21.60
CA THR A 52 14.53 20.05 20.90
C THR A 52 13.70 19.95 19.62
N LYS A 53 13.76 18.81 18.90
CA LYS A 53 12.91 18.55 17.73
C LYS A 53 11.41 18.63 18.05
N TRP A 54 10.99 18.14 19.22
CA TRP A 54 9.59 18.15 19.64
C TRP A 54 9.18 19.44 20.35
N ALA A 55 10.13 20.17 20.94
CA ALA A 55 9.89 21.48 21.54
C ALA A 55 9.64 22.58 20.51
N ARG A 56 10.06 22.37 19.24
CA ARG A 56 9.77 23.31 18.17
C ARG A 56 8.26 23.29 17.90
N ALA A 57 7.60 24.42 18.18
CA ALA A 57 6.24 24.65 17.71
C ALA A 57 6.23 24.37 16.21
N SER A 58 5.46 23.35 15.81
CA SER A 58 5.22 23.11 14.39
C SER A 58 4.39 24.29 13.92
N ASP A 59 5.06 25.29 13.36
CA ASP A 59 4.39 26.38 12.68
C ASP A 59 3.45 25.73 11.65
N PRO A 60 2.13 26.00 11.68
CA PRO A 60 1.23 25.47 10.67
C PRO A 60 1.73 25.98 9.32
N PHE A 61 2.44 25.13 8.59
CA PHE A 61 3.00 25.45 7.29
C PHE A 61 1.90 26.00 6.41
N GLN A 62 1.95 27.30 6.16
CA GLN A 62 1.06 27.94 5.21
C GLN A 62 1.72 27.83 3.84
N PRO A 63 1.21 26.97 2.95
CA PRO A 63 1.78 26.88 1.61
C PRO A 63 1.65 28.25 0.92
N PRO A 64 2.68 28.71 0.19
CA PRO A 64 2.66 30.01 -0.49
C PRO A 64 1.44 30.12 -1.42
N PRO A 65 0.92 31.34 -1.67
CA PRO A 65 -0.19 31.54 -2.59
C PRO A 65 0.15 31.00 -3.97
N LEU A 66 -0.83 30.40 -4.65
CA LEU A 66 -0.67 29.82 -5.97
C LEU A 66 -1.10 30.85 -7.01
N GLN A 67 -0.23 31.19 -7.94
CA GLN A 67 -0.56 32.06 -9.07
C GLN A 67 -0.66 31.22 -10.35
N ILE A 68 -1.78 31.33 -11.06
CA ILE A 68 -1.97 30.74 -12.40
C ILE A 68 -2.44 31.88 -13.31
N GLY A 69 -1.56 32.33 -14.21
CA GLY A 69 -1.81 33.56 -14.98
C GLY A 69 -1.85 34.80 -14.08
N ASP A 70 -2.92 35.57 -14.17
CA ASP A 70 -3.15 36.79 -13.36
C ASP A 70 -3.91 36.51 -12.05
N ASP A 71 -4.43 35.30 -11.85
CA ASP A 71 -5.24 34.95 -10.67
C ASP A 71 -4.38 34.38 -9.54
N ILE A 72 -4.60 34.88 -8.31
CA ILE A 72 -3.92 34.45 -7.09
C ILE A 72 -4.90 33.68 -6.17
N PHE A 73 -4.51 32.45 -5.81
CA PHE A 73 -5.28 31.55 -4.97
C PHE A 73 -4.58 31.30 -3.63
N GLU A 74 -5.17 31.77 -2.54
CA GLU A 74 -4.58 31.69 -1.19
C GLU A 74 -5.05 30.45 -0.41
N SER A 75 -6.33 30.12 -0.51
CA SER A 75 -6.95 28.97 0.19
C SER A 75 -6.58 27.63 -0.47
N GLN A 76 -6.33 26.59 0.32
CA GLN A 76 -6.04 25.24 -0.17
C GLN A 76 -7.13 24.68 -1.09
N ALA A 77 -8.41 24.94 -0.79
CA ALA A 77 -9.52 24.48 -1.64
C ALA A 77 -9.50 25.17 -3.01
N LYS A 78 -9.20 26.48 -3.03
CA LYS A 78 -9.07 27.26 -4.26
C LYS A 78 -7.86 26.82 -5.09
N LYS A 79 -6.71 26.60 -4.43
CA LYS A 79 -5.50 26.04 -5.06
C LYS A 79 -5.77 24.69 -5.71
N ALA A 80 -6.45 23.78 -5.00
CA ALA A 80 -6.80 22.47 -5.52
C ALA A 80 -7.70 22.53 -6.75
N ALA A 81 -8.74 23.39 -6.72
CA ALA A 81 -9.62 23.58 -7.87
C ALA A 81 -8.89 24.20 -9.07
N ALA A 82 -8.04 25.20 -8.82
CA ALA A 82 -7.27 25.87 -9.87
C ALA A 82 -6.27 24.92 -10.54
N LEU A 83 -5.56 24.09 -9.77
CA LEU A 83 -4.67 23.04 -10.30
C LEU A 83 -5.44 21.96 -11.05
N ARG A 84 -6.60 21.52 -10.54
CA ARG A 84 -7.45 20.54 -11.24
C ARG A 84 -7.82 21.05 -12.63
N ARG A 85 -8.24 22.31 -12.73
CA ARG A 85 -8.62 22.93 -13.99
C ARG A 85 -7.43 23.15 -14.93
N ALA A 86 -6.32 23.66 -14.42
CA ALA A 86 -5.14 23.96 -15.24
C ALA A 86 -4.43 22.69 -15.76
N THR A 87 -4.45 21.60 -14.98
CA THR A 87 -3.65 20.41 -15.26
C THR A 87 -4.47 19.23 -15.77
N LEU A 88 -5.65 18.97 -15.20
CA LEU A 88 -6.46 17.79 -15.52
C LEU A 88 -7.53 18.10 -16.56
N GLU A 89 -8.23 19.23 -16.42
CA GLU A 89 -9.29 19.62 -17.37
C GLU A 89 -8.74 20.19 -18.69
N ARG A 90 -7.42 20.31 -18.83
CA ARG A 90 -6.78 20.69 -20.12
C ARG A 90 -6.86 19.57 -21.15
N ARG A 91 -6.82 18.31 -20.72
CA ARG A 91 -6.74 17.16 -21.63
C ARG A 91 -8.14 16.71 -22.00
N SER A 92 -8.46 16.81 -23.28
CA SER A 92 -9.68 16.26 -23.86
C SER A 92 -9.36 14.98 -24.62
N ALA A 93 -10.39 14.23 -25.06
CA ALA A 93 -10.18 12.96 -25.78
C ALA A 93 -9.41 13.16 -27.11
N GLU A 94 -9.33 14.39 -27.60
CA GLU A 94 -8.53 14.77 -28.76
C GLU A 94 -7.02 14.82 -28.46
N ASP A 95 -6.62 14.93 -27.19
CA ASP A 95 -5.23 14.84 -26.74
C ASP A 95 -4.82 13.38 -26.42
N ASP A 96 -5.75 12.43 -26.50
CA ASP A 96 -5.44 11.02 -26.29
C ASP A 96 -4.54 10.52 -27.44
N ILE A 97 -3.48 9.81 -27.06
CA ILE A 97 -2.63 9.11 -28.01
C ILE A 97 -3.50 7.95 -28.55
N GLY A 98 -3.65 7.85 -29.87
CA GLY A 98 -4.34 6.72 -30.50
C GLY A 98 -3.80 5.39 -29.98
N ASP A 99 -4.66 4.37 -29.90
CA ASP A 99 -4.33 3.11 -29.23
C ASP A 99 -2.98 2.55 -29.73
N PRO A 100 -1.93 2.56 -28.89
CA PRO A 100 -0.61 2.09 -29.31
C PRO A 100 -0.57 0.58 -29.57
N TRP A 101 -1.66 -0.13 -29.27
CA TRP A 101 -1.84 -1.57 -29.52
C TRP A 101 -2.63 -1.87 -30.81
N GLU A 102 -3.13 -0.85 -31.51
CA GLU A 102 -3.69 -0.97 -32.88
C GLU A 102 -2.58 -0.96 -33.96
N VAL A 103 -1.35 -1.28 -33.60
CA VAL A 103 -0.31 -1.57 -34.59
C VAL A 103 -0.55 -2.99 -35.09
N GLU A 104 -0.64 -3.19 -36.42
CA GLU A 104 -0.42 -4.51 -37.03
C GLU A 104 1.02 -4.94 -36.70
N VAL A 105 1.21 -5.54 -35.53
CA VAL A 105 2.51 -6.07 -35.14
C VAL A 105 2.74 -7.33 -35.96
N SER A 106 3.45 -7.20 -37.07
CA SER A 106 4.08 -8.35 -37.69
C SER A 106 5.06 -8.93 -36.66
N PRO A 107 4.90 -10.19 -36.21
CA PRO A 107 5.79 -10.77 -35.20
C PRO A 107 7.19 -10.88 -35.81
N SER A 108 8.03 -9.87 -35.57
CA SER A 108 9.46 -9.99 -35.78
C SER A 108 10.02 -10.75 -34.57
N PRO A 109 10.62 -11.93 -34.74
CA PRO A 109 11.31 -12.58 -33.65
C PRO A 109 12.38 -11.62 -33.14
N LEU A 110 12.29 -11.23 -31.87
CA LEU A 110 13.39 -10.55 -31.22
C LEU A 110 14.64 -11.44 -31.36
N PRO A 111 15.84 -10.90 -31.65
CA PRO A 111 17.05 -11.69 -31.81
C PRO A 111 17.60 -12.15 -30.44
N PHE A 112 16.73 -12.66 -29.57
CA PHE A 112 17.17 -13.28 -28.33
C PHE A 112 17.84 -14.61 -28.64
N GLN A 113 18.94 -14.88 -27.94
CA GLN A 113 19.58 -16.18 -28.00
C GLN A 113 18.73 -17.17 -27.18
N ALA A 114 18.18 -18.19 -27.84
CA ALA A 114 17.36 -19.21 -27.18
C ALA A 114 18.17 -20.26 -26.41
N ALA A 115 19.52 -20.17 -26.45
CA ALA A 115 20.40 -21.10 -25.77
C ALA A 115 20.52 -20.72 -24.29
N VAL A 116 19.97 -21.57 -23.42
CA VAL A 116 20.08 -21.45 -21.96
C VAL A 116 20.98 -22.57 -21.47
N SER A 117 22.04 -22.22 -20.75
CA SER A 117 22.94 -23.23 -20.18
C SER A 117 22.33 -23.90 -18.95
N LEU A 118 22.80 -25.10 -18.59
CA LEU A 118 22.34 -25.75 -17.36
C LEU A 118 22.75 -24.96 -16.12
N ASP A 119 23.92 -24.33 -16.13
CA ASP A 119 24.43 -23.50 -15.04
C ASP A 119 23.57 -22.25 -14.84
N GLU A 120 23.20 -21.58 -15.94
CA GLU A 120 22.28 -20.44 -15.91
C GLU A 120 20.91 -20.82 -15.35
N ALA A 121 20.33 -21.94 -15.82
CA ALA A 121 19.06 -22.44 -15.27
C ALA A 121 19.19 -22.79 -13.78
N THR A 122 20.34 -23.32 -13.36
CA THR A 122 20.63 -23.67 -11.96
C THR A 122 20.72 -22.42 -11.08
N ASP A 123 21.46 -21.41 -11.54
CA ASP A 123 21.64 -20.15 -10.82
C ASP A 123 20.31 -19.41 -10.67
N VAL A 124 19.48 -19.37 -11.71
CA VAL A 124 18.18 -18.69 -11.65
C VAL A 124 17.20 -19.40 -10.70
N VAL A 125 17.18 -20.73 -10.67
CA VAL A 125 16.19 -21.49 -9.90
C VAL A 125 16.61 -21.72 -8.44
N LEU A 126 17.89 -21.96 -8.17
CA LEU A 126 18.36 -22.37 -6.84
C LEU A 126 18.97 -21.25 -6.01
N ARG A 127 19.39 -20.15 -6.65
CA ARG A 127 20.06 -19.02 -6.01
C ARG A 127 19.11 -17.88 -5.62
N THR A 128 17.81 -18.09 -5.80
CA THR A 128 16.75 -17.24 -5.27
C THR A 128 16.91 -17.09 -3.75
N GLY A 129 16.73 -15.87 -3.24
CA GLY A 129 16.85 -15.58 -1.81
C GLY A 129 15.74 -16.23 -0.97
N ASN A 130 15.54 -15.74 0.26
CA ASN A 130 14.47 -16.23 1.13
C ASN A 130 13.08 -15.76 0.64
N THR A 131 12.62 -16.32 -0.47
CA THR A 131 11.26 -16.11 -0.98
C THR A 131 10.31 -17.07 -0.29
N SER A 132 9.18 -16.56 0.19
CA SER A 132 8.09 -17.42 0.65
C SER A 132 7.65 -18.35 -0.49
N PRO A 133 7.35 -19.63 -0.22
CA PRO A 133 6.83 -20.55 -1.23
C PRO A 133 5.59 -20.00 -1.93
N GLY A 134 5.43 -20.37 -3.21
CA GLY A 134 4.23 -20.08 -3.99
C GLY A 134 3.01 -20.82 -3.45
N SER A 135 1.87 -20.69 -4.15
CA SER A 135 0.63 -21.42 -3.81
C SER A 135 0.78 -22.94 -3.89
N ASP A 136 1.78 -23.42 -4.64
CA ASP A 136 2.17 -24.82 -4.74
C ASP A 136 2.95 -25.34 -3.51
N ASN A 137 3.31 -24.45 -2.58
CA ASN A 137 4.15 -24.73 -1.41
C ASN A 137 5.50 -25.37 -1.75
N ILE A 138 5.99 -25.21 -2.99
CA ILE A 138 7.30 -25.71 -3.39
C ILE A 138 8.37 -24.80 -2.82
N THR A 139 9.20 -25.36 -1.94
CA THR A 139 10.31 -24.63 -1.32
C THR A 139 11.58 -24.71 -2.16
N THR A 140 12.47 -23.73 -2.03
CA THR A 140 13.81 -23.79 -2.64
C THR A 140 14.63 -24.98 -2.11
N ALA A 141 14.39 -25.42 -0.88
CA ALA A 141 15.00 -26.62 -0.32
C ALA A 141 14.55 -27.90 -1.05
N PHE A 142 13.26 -28.01 -1.34
CA PHE A 142 12.73 -29.12 -2.14
C PHE A 142 13.32 -29.10 -3.56
N LEU A 143 13.33 -27.93 -4.21
CA LEU A 143 13.93 -27.78 -5.54
C LEU A 143 15.39 -28.19 -5.57
N ARG A 144 16.19 -27.81 -4.56
CA ARG A 144 17.59 -28.25 -4.43
C ARG A 144 17.71 -29.76 -4.30
N ALA A 145 16.82 -30.40 -3.56
CA ALA A 145 16.85 -31.85 -3.35
C ALA A 145 16.51 -32.63 -4.62
N CYS A 146 15.51 -32.18 -5.39
CA CYS A 146 15.10 -32.85 -6.63
C CYS A 146 15.83 -32.36 -7.88
N TRP A 147 16.62 -31.27 -7.81
CA TRP A 147 17.32 -30.66 -8.94
C TRP A 147 18.05 -31.67 -9.84
N PRO A 148 18.81 -32.66 -9.33
CA PRO A 148 19.50 -33.63 -10.18
C PRO A 148 18.58 -34.42 -11.13
N GLN A 149 17.29 -34.50 -10.82
CA GLN A 149 16.28 -35.22 -11.60
C GLN A 149 15.51 -34.30 -12.55
N ILE A 150 15.39 -33.00 -12.22
CA ILE A 150 14.53 -32.05 -12.93
C ILE A 150 15.28 -30.96 -13.72
N ALA A 151 16.60 -30.82 -13.52
CA ALA A 151 17.38 -29.71 -14.08
C ALA A 151 17.31 -29.64 -15.61
N ASP A 152 17.47 -30.78 -16.29
CA ASP A 152 17.41 -30.83 -17.76
C ASP A 152 16.02 -30.46 -18.31
N TYR A 153 14.95 -30.95 -17.67
CA TYR A 153 13.58 -30.60 -18.04
C TYR A 153 13.30 -29.12 -17.79
N THR A 154 13.80 -28.57 -16.70
CA THR A 154 13.64 -27.16 -16.34
C THR A 154 14.37 -26.27 -17.36
N ARG A 155 15.62 -26.61 -17.72
CA ARG A 155 16.35 -25.95 -18.81
C ARG A 155 15.58 -26.02 -20.13
N LEU A 156 15.02 -27.18 -20.47
CA LEU A 156 14.23 -27.37 -21.68
C LEU A 156 13.01 -26.45 -21.71
N ILE A 157 12.31 -26.28 -20.58
CA ILE A 157 11.20 -25.33 -20.47
C ILE A 157 11.65 -23.90 -20.77
N TYR A 158 12.78 -23.45 -20.22
CA TYR A 158 13.33 -22.11 -20.52
C TYR A 158 13.64 -21.93 -22.01
N VAL A 159 14.33 -22.91 -22.62
CA VAL A 159 14.64 -22.90 -24.07
C VAL A 159 13.37 -22.85 -24.90
N CYS A 160 12.35 -23.66 -24.58
CA CYS A 160 11.07 -23.66 -25.26
C CYS A 160 10.34 -22.33 -25.11
N CYS A 161 10.34 -21.73 -23.92
CA CYS A 161 9.69 -20.45 -23.68
C CYS A 161 10.31 -19.33 -24.54
N LEU A 162 11.64 -19.29 -24.60
CA LEU A 162 12.36 -18.34 -25.45
C LEU A 162 12.06 -18.63 -26.94
N THR A 163 12.25 -19.86 -27.39
CA THR A 163 12.07 -20.24 -28.80
C THR A 163 10.64 -19.97 -29.32
N LEU A 164 9.63 -20.24 -28.50
CA LEU A 164 8.22 -20.08 -28.87
C LEU A 164 7.67 -18.68 -28.59
N GLY A 165 8.39 -17.84 -27.82
CA GLY A 165 7.86 -16.58 -27.30
C GLY A 165 6.63 -16.77 -26.40
N HIS A 166 6.45 -17.96 -25.84
CA HIS A 166 5.30 -18.30 -25.00
C HIS A 166 5.77 -18.61 -23.59
N HIS A 167 5.19 -17.94 -22.61
CA HIS A 167 5.53 -18.10 -21.20
C HIS A 167 4.35 -18.69 -20.45
N PRO A 168 4.59 -19.58 -19.45
CA PRO A 168 3.53 -20.05 -18.59
C PRO A 168 2.81 -18.85 -17.94
N ARG A 169 1.49 -19.00 -17.76
CA ARG A 169 0.66 -17.94 -17.16
C ARG A 169 1.28 -17.48 -15.84
N ALA A 170 1.29 -16.16 -15.65
CA ALA A 170 1.87 -15.53 -14.47
C ALA A 170 1.34 -16.16 -13.18
N ILE A 171 2.20 -16.17 -12.16
CA ILE A 171 1.93 -16.71 -10.83
C ILE A 171 0.68 -16.02 -10.29
N THR A 172 -0.40 -16.78 -10.10
CA THR A 172 -1.54 -16.35 -9.29
C THR A 172 -1.08 -16.27 -7.84
N PHE A 173 -1.28 -15.12 -7.21
CA PHE A 173 -1.01 -15.00 -5.78
C PHE A 173 -1.87 -16.01 -5.02
N ASP A 174 -1.35 -16.51 -3.91
CA ASP A 174 -2.14 -17.35 -3.03
C ASP A 174 -3.38 -16.55 -2.58
N PRO A 175 -4.60 -17.03 -2.83
CA PRO A 175 -5.80 -16.35 -2.38
C PRO A 175 -5.74 -16.04 -0.90
N ASP A 176 -5.18 -16.92 -0.06
CA ASP A 176 -5.10 -16.72 1.38
C ASP A 176 -4.16 -15.55 1.75
N LYS A 177 -3.16 -15.26 0.91
CA LYS A 177 -2.23 -14.12 1.07
C LYS A 177 -2.73 -12.84 0.39
N THR A 178 -3.92 -12.87 -0.21
CA THR A 178 -4.49 -11.71 -0.88
C THR A 178 -5.31 -10.90 0.11
N GLU A 179 -4.86 -9.67 0.35
CA GLU A 179 -5.53 -8.69 1.20
C GLU A 179 -6.10 -7.57 0.30
N VAL A 180 -7.27 -7.05 0.66
CA VAL A 180 -7.96 -5.99 -0.07
C VAL A 180 -8.22 -4.82 0.87
N MET A 181 -8.02 -3.60 0.39
CA MET A 181 -8.38 -2.38 1.10
C MET A 181 -9.02 -1.38 0.13
N HIS A 182 -10.08 -0.71 0.57
CA HIS A 182 -10.81 0.24 -0.26
C HIS A 182 -10.65 1.66 0.30
N PHE A 183 -10.07 2.56 -0.48
CA PHE A 183 -9.90 3.96 -0.12
C PHE A 183 -11.01 4.79 -0.77
N SER A 184 -11.94 5.32 0.03
CA SER A 184 -12.95 6.28 -0.43
C SER A 184 -12.93 7.52 0.45
N ARG A 185 -13.14 8.69 -0.16
CA ARG A 185 -13.31 9.96 0.57
C ARG A 185 -14.69 10.08 1.22
N GLN A 186 -15.65 9.28 0.77
CA GLN A 186 -16.97 9.21 1.37
C GLN A 186 -16.97 8.11 2.42
N ASN A 187 -17.63 8.38 3.55
CA ASN A 187 -17.83 7.43 4.64
C ASN A 187 -18.88 6.39 4.21
N ASP A 188 -18.55 5.63 3.15
CA ASP A 188 -19.44 4.65 2.57
C ASP A 188 -19.29 3.34 3.33
N HIS A 189 -20.40 2.89 3.93
CA HIS A 189 -20.48 1.64 4.69
C HIS A 189 -20.46 0.41 3.77
N TYR A 190 -20.63 0.60 2.46
CA TYR A 190 -20.55 -0.50 1.51
C TYR A 190 -19.20 -0.49 0.80
N SER A 191 -18.45 -1.57 0.98
CA SER A 191 -17.22 -1.80 0.21
C SER A 191 -17.45 -3.02 -0.65
N PRO A 192 -17.50 -2.86 -1.99
CA PRO A 192 -17.75 -3.99 -2.86
C PRO A 192 -16.63 -5.02 -2.73
N PRO A 193 -16.95 -6.32 -2.73
CA PRO A 193 -15.93 -7.36 -2.71
C PRO A 193 -15.16 -7.41 -4.03
N VAL A 194 -13.89 -7.84 -3.95
CA VAL A 194 -13.05 -8.13 -5.10
C VAL A 194 -12.89 -9.64 -5.22
N PHE A 195 -12.99 -10.19 -6.42
CA PHE A 195 -12.78 -11.61 -6.64
C PHE A 195 -11.32 -11.88 -7.03
N HIS A 196 -10.67 -12.80 -6.30
CA HIS A 196 -9.41 -13.39 -6.71
C HIS A 196 -9.69 -14.82 -7.22
N GLY A 197 -9.78 -14.97 -8.54
CA GLY A 197 -10.26 -16.21 -9.14
C GLY A 197 -11.72 -16.45 -8.77
N THR A 198 -11.99 -17.54 -8.04
CA THR A 198 -13.33 -17.89 -7.53
C THR A 198 -13.59 -17.44 -6.09
N ILE A 199 -12.58 -16.87 -5.41
CA ILE A 199 -12.65 -16.53 -4.00
C ILE A 199 -13.00 -15.05 -3.83
N GLU A 200 -14.07 -14.78 -3.09
CA GLU A 200 -14.48 -13.44 -2.71
C GLU A 200 -13.56 -12.89 -1.62
N LYS A 201 -12.96 -11.73 -1.86
CA LYS A 201 -12.15 -10.98 -0.89
C LYS A 201 -12.85 -9.70 -0.50
N ARG A 202 -13.00 -9.48 0.81
CA ARG A 202 -13.63 -8.29 1.38
C ARG A 202 -12.58 -7.34 1.93
N PRO A 203 -12.78 -6.02 1.79
CA PRO A 203 -11.85 -5.05 2.34
C PRO A 203 -11.78 -5.13 3.86
N GLU A 204 -10.57 -5.17 4.41
CA GLU A 204 -10.34 -5.13 5.85
C GLU A 204 -10.35 -3.69 6.39
N GLU A 205 -10.57 -3.52 7.69
CA GLU A 205 -10.60 -2.20 8.35
C GLU A 205 -9.19 -1.57 8.47
N SER A 206 -8.16 -2.40 8.53
CA SER A 206 -6.76 -1.97 8.63
C SER A 206 -5.83 -3.01 8.01
N LEU A 207 -4.71 -2.55 7.45
CA LEU A 207 -3.74 -3.37 6.74
C LEU A 207 -2.33 -2.87 7.04
N ARG A 208 -1.37 -3.79 7.20
CA ARG A 208 0.03 -3.45 7.41
C ARG A 208 0.86 -3.78 6.17
N TRP A 209 1.17 -2.75 5.39
CA TRP A 209 1.96 -2.91 4.17
C TRP A 209 3.36 -2.35 4.34
N LEU A 210 4.38 -3.20 4.19
CA LEU A 210 5.80 -2.81 4.29
C LEU A 210 6.15 -2.02 5.57
N GLY A 211 5.49 -2.36 6.69
CA GLY A 211 5.68 -1.72 7.98
C GLY A 211 4.87 -0.44 8.21
N ILE A 212 4.14 0.03 7.20
CA ILE A 212 3.20 1.15 7.27
C ILE A 212 1.82 0.60 7.60
N TRP A 213 1.15 1.19 8.59
CA TRP A 213 -0.24 0.93 8.89
C TRP A 213 -1.13 1.79 8.00
N LEU A 214 -2.04 1.14 7.30
CA LEU A 214 -3.09 1.75 6.50
C LEU A 214 -4.40 1.39 7.19
N ASP A 215 -5.14 2.39 7.65
CA ASP A 215 -6.46 2.24 8.25
C ASP A 215 -7.47 3.06 7.44
N ARG A 216 -8.76 2.76 7.67
CA ARG A 216 -9.88 3.42 7.01
C ARG A 216 -10.35 4.67 7.75
#